data_AF-A0A0P1H0Q3-F1
#
_entry.id   AF-A0A0P1H0Q3-F1
#
_cell.length_a   1.000
_cell.length_b   1.000
_cell.length_c   1.000
_cell.angle_alpha   90.00
_cell.angle_beta   90.00
_cell.angle_gamma   90.00
#
_symmetry.space_group_name_H-M   'P 1'
#
loop_
_entity.id
_entity.type
_entity.pdbx_description
1 polymer ?
#
loop_
_entity_poly.entity_id
_entity_poly.type
_entity_poly.pdbx_seq_one_letter_code
_entity_poly.pdbx_strand_id
1 'polypeptide(L)'
;MLDDIKDSKFAGIKGILLTDDRGKVQAAMGQGEDRRVRTMAGNRAWLQEAAERRITPLLLNDAQFAALVTQVQGGYLVVLSEPPSDTVLDFILKVDFAYDILNHILSDPYDAMAVVDDQERLAYISPVHEKFFGVQSGDGVGRKIRDVIENTRLHHVVRTGVAEVGQIHRMRGKDRVVSRHPILHDGKIVGAAGDGQRRRPAREPRGIRAFRL
;
A
#
# COMPACT_ATOMS: atom_id res chain seq x y z
N MET A 1 31.96 -14.09 -26.94
CA MET A 1 30.77 -14.83 -26.45
C MET A 1 30.89 -15.15 -24.95
N LEU A 2 31.38 -14.20 -24.14
CA LEU A 2 31.47 -14.31 -22.68
C LEU A 2 31.26 -12.95 -21.97
N ASP A 3 30.94 -11.88 -22.71
CA ASP A 3 30.77 -10.53 -22.16
C ASP A 3 29.29 -10.10 -22.01
N ASP A 4 28.34 -10.89 -22.54
CA ASP A 4 26.90 -10.59 -22.48
C ASP A 4 26.18 -11.21 -21.25
N ILE A 5 26.94 -11.75 -20.28
CA ILE A 5 26.40 -12.25 -18.99
C ILE A 5 26.69 -11.26 -17.86
N LYS A 6 26.64 -9.95 -18.14
CA LYS A 6 26.77 -8.90 -17.11
C LYS A 6 25.49 -8.09 -16.89
N ASP A 7 24.50 -8.16 -17.77
CA ASP A 7 23.32 -7.28 -17.73
C ASP A 7 21.96 -7.99 -17.65
N SER A 8 21.89 -9.21 -17.10
CA SER A 8 20.60 -9.91 -16.98
C SER A 8 20.42 -10.66 -15.66
N LYS A 9 19.48 -10.15 -14.84
CA LYS A 9 18.67 -10.86 -13.82
C LYS A 9 19.18 -11.08 -12.37
N PHE A 10 20.30 -10.50 -11.94
CA PHE A 10 20.69 -10.52 -10.50
C PHE A 10 20.64 -9.15 -9.79
N ALA A 11 20.11 -8.11 -10.44
CA ALA A 11 19.94 -6.79 -9.83
C ALA A 11 18.90 -6.83 -8.70
N GLY A 12 19.34 -7.13 -7.47
CA GLY A 12 18.50 -7.06 -6.28
C GLY A 12 18.99 -7.90 -5.12
N ILE A 13 19.63 -9.06 -5.38
CA ILE A 13 20.16 -9.92 -4.32
C ILE A 13 21.50 -9.35 -3.84
N LYS A 14 21.57 -8.99 -2.56
CA LYS A 14 22.75 -8.40 -1.91
C LYS A 14 23.54 -9.45 -1.11
N GLY A 15 22.92 -10.58 -0.78
CA GLY A 15 23.60 -11.66 -0.09
C GLY A 15 22.75 -12.93 -0.02
N ILE A 16 23.41 -14.04 0.26
CA ILE A 16 22.77 -15.34 0.49
C ILE A 16 23.45 -15.97 1.71
N LEU A 17 22.68 -16.68 2.53
CA LEU A 17 23.17 -17.43 3.68
C LEU A 17 22.42 -18.75 3.79
N LEU A 18 23.15 -19.83 4.07
CA LEU A 18 22.63 -21.17 4.30
C LEU A 18 22.97 -21.59 5.73
N THR A 19 21.98 -22.02 6.50
CA THR A 19 22.18 -22.61 7.82
C THR A 19 21.84 -24.09 7.83
N ASP A 20 22.26 -24.80 8.87
CA ASP A 20 21.63 -26.05 9.27
C ASP A 20 20.31 -25.81 10.04
N ASP A 21 19.67 -26.89 10.48
CA ASP A 21 18.44 -26.91 11.26
C ASP A 21 18.57 -26.28 12.67
N ARG A 22 19.81 -26.14 13.16
CA ARG A 22 20.15 -25.50 14.43
C ARG A 22 20.51 -24.02 14.28
N GLY A 23 20.51 -23.49 13.05
CA GLY A 23 20.89 -22.11 12.75
C GLY A 23 22.39 -21.90 12.59
N LYS A 24 23.21 -22.97 12.61
CA LYS A 24 24.65 -22.83 12.34
C LYS A 24 24.85 -22.54 10.86
N VAL A 25 25.49 -21.41 10.56
CA VAL A 25 25.81 -21.00 9.19
C VAL A 25 26.79 -21.99 8.54
N GLN A 26 26.36 -22.60 7.45
CA GLN A 26 27.14 -23.56 6.66
C GLN A 26 27.83 -22.87 5.47
N ALA A 27 27.15 -21.90 4.86
CA ALA A 27 27.69 -21.10 3.77
C ALA A 27 27.07 -19.69 3.78
N ALA A 28 27.81 -18.71 3.29
CA ALA A 28 27.30 -17.36 3.08
C ALA A 28 28.06 -16.65 1.95
N MET A 29 27.42 -15.65 1.35
CA MET A 29 27.99 -14.81 0.30
C MET A 29 27.42 -13.39 0.37
N GLY A 30 28.23 -12.39 -0.01
CA GLY A 30 27.82 -10.99 -0.04
C GLY A 30 27.43 -10.50 1.36
N GLN A 31 26.28 -9.81 1.47
CA GLN A 31 25.75 -9.36 2.76
C GLN A 31 25.38 -10.50 3.72
N GLY A 32 25.31 -11.76 3.24
CA GLY A 32 25.19 -12.93 4.12
C GLY A 32 26.43 -13.17 4.99
N GLU A 33 27.60 -12.63 4.61
CA GLU A 33 28.83 -12.72 5.41
C GLU A 33 28.88 -11.70 6.55
N ASP A 34 28.02 -10.67 6.53
CA ASP A 34 27.93 -9.68 7.59
C ASP A 34 27.70 -10.40 8.93
N ARG A 35 28.55 -10.10 9.91
CA ARG A 35 28.54 -10.74 11.22
C ARG A 35 27.18 -10.63 11.91
N ARG A 36 26.47 -9.51 11.72
CA ARG A 36 25.16 -9.23 12.32
C ARG A 36 24.08 -10.10 11.69
N VAL A 37 24.10 -10.24 10.37
CA VAL A 37 23.22 -11.17 9.64
C VAL A 37 23.46 -12.59 10.12
N ARG A 38 24.73 -13.02 10.23
CA ARG A 38 25.09 -14.35 10.75
C ARG A 38 24.63 -14.56 12.19
N THR A 39 24.74 -13.55 13.04
CA THR A 39 24.24 -13.61 14.43
C THR A 39 22.73 -13.80 14.47
N MET A 40 21.97 -13.10 13.64
CA MET A 40 20.52 -13.28 13.57
C MET A 40 20.13 -14.64 13.00
N ALA A 41 20.78 -15.08 11.92
CA ALA A 41 20.55 -16.41 11.35
C ALA A 41 20.97 -17.54 12.31
N GLY A 42 21.86 -17.26 13.26
CA GLY A 42 22.16 -18.15 14.39
C GLY A 42 21.00 -18.37 15.36
N ASN A 43 19.98 -17.51 15.33
CA ASN A 43 18.79 -17.65 16.17
C ASN A 43 17.73 -18.51 15.46
N ARG A 44 17.57 -19.75 15.94
CA ARG A 44 16.59 -20.70 15.40
C ARG A 44 15.15 -20.20 15.47
N ALA A 45 14.76 -19.49 16.54
CA ALA A 45 13.39 -18.98 16.67
C ALA A 45 13.10 -17.93 15.59
N TRP A 46 14.07 -17.04 15.33
CA TRP A 46 13.96 -16.06 14.26
C TRP A 46 13.85 -16.72 12.88
N LEU A 47 14.66 -17.76 12.59
CA LEU A 47 14.59 -18.48 11.31
C LEU A 47 13.25 -19.17 11.09
N GLN A 48 12.67 -19.77 12.12
CA GLN A 48 11.36 -20.43 12.05
C GLN A 48 10.26 -19.41 11.73
N GLU A 49 10.21 -18.32 12.49
CA GLU A 49 9.23 -17.26 12.26
C GLU A 49 9.41 -16.60 10.87
N ALA A 50 10.65 -16.33 10.47
CA ALA A 50 10.93 -15.73 9.16
C ALA A 50 10.57 -16.67 8.00
N ALA A 51 10.76 -17.99 8.16
CA ALA A 51 10.36 -18.97 7.15
C ALA A 51 8.84 -19.08 6.99
N GLU A 52 8.07 -18.92 8.07
CA GLU A 52 6.60 -18.86 8.01
C GLU A 52 6.12 -17.60 7.28
N ARG A 53 6.73 -16.45 7.58
CA ARG A 53 6.43 -15.15 6.94
C ARG A 53 6.88 -15.07 5.48
N ARG A 54 7.78 -15.98 5.04
CA ARG A 54 8.45 -16.05 3.72
C ARG A 54 9.35 -14.86 3.39
N ILE A 55 8.91 -13.62 3.62
CA ILE A 55 9.71 -12.40 3.46
C ILE A 55 9.63 -11.60 4.76
N THR A 56 10.80 -11.30 5.33
CA THR A 56 10.94 -10.56 6.60
C THR A 56 11.90 -9.38 6.40
N PRO A 57 11.58 -8.18 6.90
CA PRO A 57 12.53 -7.08 6.95
C PRO A 57 13.67 -7.40 7.92
N LEU A 58 14.91 -7.23 7.46
CA LEU A 58 16.11 -7.37 8.25
C LEU A 58 16.70 -5.98 8.49
N LEU A 59 16.56 -5.48 9.72
CA LEU A 59 16.99 -4.14 10.11
C LEU A 59 18.35 -4.23 10.81
N LEU A 60 19.38 -3.64 10.20
CA LEU A 60 20.68 -3.39 10.82
C LEU A 60 20.79 -1.89 11.12
N ASN A 61 21.75 -1.50 11.97
CA ASN A 61 21.90 -0.11 12.38
C ASN A 61 22.16 0.88 11.22
N ASP A 62 22.74 0.41 10.12
CA ASP A 62 23.17 1.19 8.96
C ASP A 62 22.68 0.61 7.62
N ALA A 63 21.90 -0.46 7.64
CA ALA A 63 21.42 -1.13 6.44
C ALA A 63 20.06 -1.80 6.68
N GLN A 64 19.21 -1.80 5.66
CA GLN A 64 17.94 -2.54 5.66
C GLN A 64 17.99 -3.55 4.51
N PHE A 65 17.51 -4.76 4.73
CA PHE A 65 17.31 -5.76 3.68
C PHE A 65 15.90 -6.34 3.74
N ALA A 66 15.39 -6.80 2.60
CA ALA A 66 14.30 -7.77 2.58
C ALA A 66 14.92 -9.18 2.55
N ALA A 67 14.66 -9.97 3.58
CA ALA A 67 15.15 -11.34 3.70
C ALA A 67 14.04 -12.32 3.30
N LEU A 68 14.24 -13.04 2.19
CA LEU A 68 13.42 -14.21 1.86
C LEU A 68 14.01 -15.42 2.58
N VAL A 69 13.22 -16.04 3.45
CA VAL A 69 13.67 -17.18 4.26
C VAL A 69 12.82 -18.40 3.90
N THR A 70 13.48 -19.51 3.58
CA THR A 70 12.79 -20.77 3.26
C THR A 70 13.55 -21.95 3.84
N GLN A 71 12.81 -22.98 4.23
CA GLN A 71 13.40 -24.22 4.70
C GLN A 71 13.86 -25.07 3.51
N VAL A 72 15.08 -25.58 3.59
CA VAL A 72 15.68 -26.50 2.60
C VAL A 72 16.10 -27.79 3.30
N GLN A 73 16.48 -28.81 2.53
CA GLN A 73 16.95 -30.07 3.12
C GLN A 73 18.14 -29.81 4.06
N GLY A 74 17.94 -30.06 5.35
CA GLY A 74 18.95 -29.91 6.39
C GLY A 74 19.09 -28.52 7.02
N GLY A 75 18.25 -27.53 6.67
CA GLY A 75 18.29 -26.21 7.32
C GLY A 75 17.52 -25.11 6.61
N TYR A 76 18.06 -23.89 6.58
CA TYR A 76 17.38 -22.72 6.02
C TYR A 76 18.23 -21.98 4.99
N LEU A 77 17.60 -21.57 3.90
CA LEU A 77 18.15 -20.63 2.92
C LEU A 77 17.59 -19.23 3.21
N VAL A 78 18.49 -18.27 3.38
CA VAL A 78 18.21 -16.85 3.58
C VAL A 78 18.76 -16.10 2.37
N VAL A 79 17.89 -15.45 1.61
CA VAL A 79 18.27 -14.58 0.49
C VAL A 79 18.03 -13.14 0.91
N LEU A 80 19.08 -12.34 0.95
CA LEU A 80 19.01 -10.92 1.23
C LEU A 80 18.91 -10.15 -0.07
N SER A 81 17.92 -9.27 -0.14
CA SER A 81 17.77 -8.31 -1.22
C SER A 81 17.70 -6.90 -0.69
N GLU A 82 18.01 -5.93 -1.55
CA GLU A 82 17.66 -4.55 -1.25
C GLU A 82 16.16 -4.49 -0.94
N PRO A 83 15.76 -3.76 0.11
CA PRO A 83 14.35 -3.55 0.35
C PRO A 83 13.78 -2.87 -0.88
N PRO A 84 12.56 -3.24 -1.31
CA PRO A 84 11.93 -2.55 -2.42
C PRO A 84 11.90 -1.05 -2.10
N SER A 85 12.34 -0.21 -3.05
CA SER A 85 12.26 1.26 -2.94
C SER A 85 10.81 1.77 -2.98
N ASP A 86 9.85 0.87 -3.16
CA ASP A 86 8.43 1.12 -3.23
C ASP A 86 7.82 1.11 -1.82
N THR A 87 7.26 2.26 -1.41
CA THR A 87 6.61 2.44 -0.11
C THR A 87 5.50 1.42 0.15
N VAL A 88 4.78 0.97 -0.88
CA VAL A 88 3.70 -0.02 -0.73
C VAL A 88 4.27 -1.36 -0.32
N LEU A 89 5.37 -1.80 -0.94
CA LEU A 89 6.02 -3.06 -0.59
C LEU A 89 6.68 -2.98 0.78
N ASP A 90 7.33 -1.87 1.15
CA ASP A 90 7.89 -1.68 2.50
C ASP A 90 6.78 -1.78 3.58
N PHE A 91 5.63 -1.15 3.34
CA PHE A 91 4.47 -1.23 4.22
C PHE A 91 3.94 -2.67 4.37
N ILE A 92 3.73 -3.37 3.25
CA ILE A 92 3.21 -4.76 3.25
C ILE A 92 4.16 -5.71 3.98
N LEU A 93 5.47 -5.52 3.81
CA LEU A 93 6.48 -6.40 4.41
C LEU A 93 6.73 -6.11 5.89
N LYS A 94 6.54 -4.88 6.35
CA LYS A 94 6.82 -4.47 7.75
C LYS A 94 5.61 -4.54 8.67
N VAL A 95 4.39 -4.59 8.13
CA VAL A 95 3.16 -4.54 8.93
C VAL A 95 2.41 -5.85 8.84
N ASP A 96 2.40 -6.61 9.93
CA ASP A 96 1.83 -7.97 10.03
C ASP A 96 0.35 -8.05 9.62
N PHE A 97 -0.38 -6.95 9.76
CA PHE A 97 -1.80 -6.80 9.43
C PHE A 97 -2.02 -5.74 8.34
N ALA A 98 -1.05 -5.57 7.42
CA ALA A 98 -1.14 -4.65 6.30
C ALA A 98 -2.40 -4.88 5.45
N TYR A 99 -2.76 -6.15 5.23
CA TYR A 99 -3.99 -6.52 4.54
C TYR A 99 -5.23 -5.94 5.25
N ASP A 100 -5.34 -6.10 6.56
CA ASP A 100 -6.47 -5.60 7.34
C ASP A 100 -6.55 -4.07 7.31
N ILE A 101 -5.40 -3.38 7.33
CA ILE A 101 -5.36 -1.91 7.18
C ILE A 101 -5.86 -1.49 5.80
N LEU A 102 -5.34 -2.08 4.73
CA LEU A 102 -5.76 -1.75 3.36
C LEU A 102 -7.25 -2.04 3.18
N ASN A 103 -7.72 -3.20 3.65
CA ASN A 103 -9.13 -3.56 3.60
C ASN A 103 -9.98 -2.57 4.40
N HIS A 104 -9.54 -2.13 5.58
CA HIS A 104 -10.24 -1.13 6.37
C HIS A 104 -10.37 0.21 5.64
N ILE A 105 -9.27 0.74 5.07
CA ILE A 105 -9.26 1.99 4.31
C ILE A 105 -10.20 1.92 3.10
N LEU A 106 -10.21 0.78 2.41
CA LEU A 106 -11.03 0.59 1.21
C LEU A 106 -12.52 0.39 1.56
N SER A 107 -12.82 -0.21 2.71
CA SER A 107 -14.19 -0.58 3.09
C SER A 107 -14.82 0.27 4.19
N ASP A 108 -14.16 1.36 4.62
CA ASP A 108 -14.64 2.22 5.70
C ASP A 108 -16.08 2.71 5.42
N PRO A 109 -17.06 2.45 6.31
CA PRO A 109 -18.44 2.87 6.12
C PRO A 109 -18.66 4.39 6.23
N TYR A 110 -17.65 5.15 6.67
CA TYR A 110 -17.70 6.61 6.81
C TYR A 110 -16.99 7.33 5.67
N ASP A 111 -16.04 6.67 4.99
CA ASP A 111 -15.26 7.24 3.90
C ASP A 111 -15.61 6.61 2.55
N ALA A 112 -16.20 7.44 1.69
CA ALA A 112 -16.48 7.04 0.32
C ALA A 112 -15.21 7.18 -0.53
N MET A 113 -14.87 6.16 -1.33
CA MET A 113 -13.74 6.20 -2.24
C MET A 113 -14.19 5.83 -3.65
N ALA A 114 -13.56 6.44 -4.65
CA ALA A 114 -13.66 6.06 -6.05
C ALA A 114 -12.32 6.27 -6.74
N VAL A 115 -11.92 5.33 -7.60
CA VAL A 115 -10.69 5.38 -8.38
C VAL A 115 -11.05 5.19 -9.84
N VAL A 116 -10.40 5.96 -10.72
CA VAL A 116 -10.54 5.85 -12.18
C VAL A 116 -9.19 5.66 -12.84
N ASP A 117 -9.17 4.97 -13.98
CA ASP A 117 -8.01 4.89 -14.86
C ASP A 117 -7.82 6.17 -15.69
N ASP A 118 -6.74 6.21 -16.48
CA ASP A 118 -6.40 7.30 -17.41
C ASP A 118 -7.43 7.47 -18.55
N GLN A 119 -8.27 6.46 -18.78
CA GLN A 119 -9.41 6.47 -19.70
C GLN A 119 -10.71 6.89 -19.01
N GLU A 120 -10.68 7.41 -17.79
CA GLU A 120 -11.84 7.88 -17.01
C GLU A 120 -12.86 6.76 -16.70
N ARG A 121 -12.43 5.50 -16.75
CA ARG A 121 -13.25 4.35 -16.38
C ARG A 121 -13.05 4.05 -14.92
N LEU A 122 -14.14 3.70 -14.24
CA LEU A 122 -14.09 3.32 -12.84
C LEU A 122 -13.22 2.06 -12.66
N ALA A 123 -12.15 2.17 -11.89
CA ALA A 123 -11.28 1.07 -11.53
C ALA A 123 -11.67 0.46 -10.18
N TYR A 124 -12.17 1.29 -9.27
CA TYR A 124 -12.61 0.89 -7.94
C TYR A 124 -13.64 1.86 -7.36
N ILE A 125 -14.56 1.36 -6.55
CA ILE A 125 -15.51 2.15 -5.76
C ILE A 125 -15.75 1.46 -4.42
N SER A 126 -15.77 2.22 -3.32
CA SER A 126 -15.96 1.61 -2.00
C SER A 126 -17.41 1.13 -1.80
N PRO A 127 -17.64 0.08 -0.99
CA PRO A 127 -18.98 -0.48 -0.77
C PRO A 127 -20.00 0.54 -0.24
N VAL A 128 -19.58 1.48 0.61
CA VAL A 128 -20.47 2.57 1.08
C VAL A 128 -20.90 3.47 -0.08
N HIS A 129 -20.03 3.66 -1.06
CA HIS A 129 -20.26 4.54 -2.19
C HIS A 129 -21.15 3.86 -3.24
N GLU A 130 -20.96 2.56 -3.49
CA GLU A 130 -21.87 1.73 -4.28
C GLU A 130 -23.30 1.79 -3.74
N LYS A 131 -23.46 1.53 -2.43
CA LYS A 131 -24.76 1.63 -1.72
C LYS A 131 -25.37 3.02 -1.84
N PHE A 132 -24.55 4.07 -1.75
CA PHE A 132 -25.02 5.44 -1.87
C PHE A 132 -25.60 5.73 -3.26
N PHE A 133 -25.03 5.16 -4.33
CA PHE A 133 -25.51 5.33 -5.70
C PHE A 133 -26.53 4.28 -6.15
N GLY A 134 -26.66 3.17 -5.42
CA GLY A 134 -27.50 2.04 -5.82
C GLY A 134 -26.87 1.18 -6.92
N VAL A 135 -25.54 1.13 -6.95
CA VAL A 135 -24.76 0.30 -7.88
C VAL A 135 -24.56 -1.06 -7.20
N GLN A 136 -24.75 -2.17 -7.92
CA GLN A 136 -24.42 -3.49 -7.36
C GLN A 136 -22.89 -3.66 -7.30
N SER A 137 -22.43 -4.50 -6.37
CA SER A 137 -21.01 -4.73 -6.13
C SER A 137 -20.26 -5.06 -7.43
N GLY A 138 -19.36 -4.18 -7.85
CA GLY A 138 -18.54 -4.35 -9.06
C GLY A 138 -19.17 -3.89 -10.38
N ASP A 139 -20.47 -3.65 -10.46
CA ASP A 139 -21.17 -3.26 -11.70
C ASP A 139 -20.73 -1.91 -12.27
N GLY A 140 -20.13 -1.06 -11.43
CA GLY A 140 -19.58 0.22 -11.84
C GLY A 140 -18.28 0.09 -12.62
N VAL A 141 -17.51 -0.97 -12.40
CA VAL A 141 -16.13 -1.11 -12.90
C VAL A 141 -16.10 -1.17 -14.43
N GLY A 142 -15.14 -0.46 -15.03
CA GLY A 142 -14.98 -0.35 -16.47
C GLY A 142 -15.93 0.65 -17.16
N ARG A 143 -16.98 1.12 -16.48
CA ARG A 143 -17.87 2.18 -17.01
C ARG A 143 -17.23 3.55 -16.86
N LYS A 144 -17.59 4.49 -17.74
CA LYS A 144 -17.16 5.89 -17.59
C LYS A 144 -17.68 6.44 -16.27
N ILE A 145 -16.81 7.10 -15.50
CA ILE A 145 -17.12 7.57 -14.15
C ILE A 145 -18.35 8.49 -14.10
N ARG A 146 -18.57 9.27 -15.16
CA ARG A 146 -19.69 10.21 -15.31
C ARG A 146 -21.05 9.52 -15.43
N ASP A 147 -21.07 8.25 -15.82
CA ASP A 147 -22.29 7.45 -15.95
C ASP A 147 -22.64 6.71 -14.65
N VAL A 148 -21.73 6.72 -13.67
CA VAL A 148 -21.86 6.02 -12.38
C VAL A 148 -22.08 7.02 -11.25
N ILE A 149 -21.29 8.09 -11.22
CA ILE A 149 -21.28 9.08 -10.15
C ILE A 149 -21.69 10.45 -10.74
N GLU A 150 -22.87 10.91 -10.36
CA GLU A 150 -23.38 12.23 -10.77
C GLU A 150 -22.40 13.34 -10.37
N ASN A 151 -22.24 14.37 -11.19
CA ASN A 151 -21.41 15.55 -10.89
C ASN A 151 -19.95 15.28 -10.50
N THR A 152 -19.44 14.06 -10.70
CA THR A 152 -18.04 13.72 -10.40
C THR A 152 -17.07 14.61 -11.16
N ARG A 153 -15.95 14.96 -10.52
CA ARG A 153 -14.85 15.70 -11.16
C ARG A 153 -13.57 14.89 -11.30
N LEU A 154 -13.60 13.58 -11.03
CA LEU A 154 -12.43 12.71 -11.21
C LEU A 154 -11.89 12.74 -12.65
N HIS A 155 -12.78 12.78 -13.64
CA HIS A 155 -12.41 12.94 -15.05
C HIS A 155 -11.68 14.26 -15.34
N HIS A 156 -11.98 15.34 -14.61
CA HIS A 156 -11.22 16.59 -14.74
C HIS A 156 -9.80 16.42 -14.18
N VAL A 157 -9.65 15.79 -13.02
CA VAL A 157 -8.34 15.53 -12.39
C VAL A 157 -7.47 14.65 -13.28
N VAL A 158 -8.03 13.61 -13.91
CA VAL A 158 -7.30 12.79 -14.89
C VAL A 158 -6.80 13.63 -16.07
N ARG A 159 -7.65 14.49 -16.64
CA ARG A 159 -7.29 15.33 -17.80
C ARG A 159 -6.27 16.41 -17.48
N THR A 160 -6.38 17.04 -16.31
CA THR A 160 -5.59 18.22 -15.97
C THR A 160 -4.34 17.88 -15.16
N GLY A 161 -4.32 16.75 -14.45
CA GLY A 161 -3.28 16.44 -13.47
C GLY A 161 -3.30 17.37 -12.24
N VAL A 162 -4.37 18.15 -12.05
CA VAL A 162 -4.47 19.11 -10.94
C VAL A 162 -5.34 18.50 -9.85
N ALA A 163 -4.78 18.37 -8.65
CA ALA A 163 -5.50 17.91 -7.47
C ALA A 163 -6.59 18.91 -7.04
N GLU A 164 -7.70 18.39 -6.54
CA GLU A 164 -8.78 19.16 -5.94
C GLU A 164 -8.95 18.72 -4.48
N VAL A 165 -8.63 19.58 -3.52
CA VAL A 165 -8.63 19.20 -2.09
C VAL A 165 -9.73 19.93 -1.34
N GLY A 166 -10.44 19.22 -0.45
CA GLY A 166 -11.39 19.81 0.49
C GLY A 166 -12.62 20.46 -0.14
N GLN A 167 -13.00 20.04 -1.34
CA GLN A 167 -14.11 20.65 -2.08
C GLN A 167 -15.46 20.24 -1.49
N ILE A 168 -16.37 21.20 -1.32
CA ILE A 168 -17.76 20.88 -0.97
C ILE A 168 -18.44 20.34 -2.21
N HIS A 169 -18.93 19.11 -2.10
CA HIS A 169 -19.63 18.42 -3.17
C HIS A 169 -21.01 18.00 -2.69
N ARG A 170 -22.05 18.55 -3.33
CA ARG A 170 -23.45 18.27 -2.99
C ARG A 170 -24.01 17.21 -3.93
N MET A 171 -24.46 16.09 -3.36
CA MET A 171 -25.01 14.95 -4.10
C MET A 171 -26.25 14.41 -3.39
N ARG A 172 -27.32 14.12 -4.13
CA ARG A 172 -28.59 13.64 -3.55
C ARG A 172 -29.04 14.43 -2.30
N GLY A 173 -28.87 15.76 -2.32
CA GLY A 173 -29.24 16.66 -1.20
C GLY A 173 -28.32 16.62 0.04
N LYS A 174 -27.17 15.95 -0.04
CA LYS A 174 -26.20 15.84 1.06
C LYS A 174 -24.87 16.48 0.71
N ASP A 175 -24.30 17.24 1.64
CA ASP A 175 -22.95 17.81 1.52
C ASP A 175 -21.88 16.80 1.94
N ARG A 176 -20.86 16.68 1.10
CA ARG A 176 -19.62 15.96 1.38
C ARG A 176 -18.43 16.88 1.18
N VAL A 177 -17.37 16.65 1.96
CA VAL A 177 -16.05 17.22 1.69
C VAL A 177 -15.29 16.17 0.91
N VAL A 178 -14.88 16.51 -0.31
CA VAL A 178 -14.27 15.57 -1.26
C VAL A 178 -12.88 16.07 -1.64
N SER A 179 -11.92 15.16 -1.63
CA SER A 179 -10.59 15.38 -2.20
C SER A 179 -10.39 14.44 -3.38
N ARG A 180 -9.60 14.87 -4.36
CA ARG A 180 -9.31 14.14 -5.60
C ARG A 180 -7.87 14.40 -6.00
N HIS A 181 -7.13 13.33 -6.27
CA HIS A 181 -5.71 13.40 -6.57
C HIS A 181 -5.42 12.60 -7.84
N PRO A 182 -4.60 13.14 -8.77
CA PRO A 182 -4.09 12.33 -9.87
C PRO A 182 -3.13 11.28 -9.33
N ILE A 183 -3.11 10.11 -9.96
CA ILE A 183 -2.16 9.03 -9.66
C ILE A 183 -1.12 9.05 -10.77
N LEU A 184 0.15 9.15 -10.41
CA LEU A 184 1.25 9.22 -11.34
C LEU A 184 2.11 7.95 -11.27
N HIS A 185 2.55 7.48 -12.43
CA HIS A 185 3.59 6.48 -12.59
C HIS A 185 4.60 7.01 -13.61
N ASP A 186 5.87 7.12 -13.21
CA ASP A 186 6.95 7.69 -14.04
C ASP A 186 6.60 9.04 -14.69
N GLY A 187 5.98 9.93 -13.90
CA GLY A 187 5.56 11.26 -14.34
C GLY A 187 4.34 11.30 -15.27
N LYS A 188 3.75 10.14 -15.59
CA LYS A 188 2.52 10.03 -16.40
C LYS A 188 1.31 9.79 -15.50
N ILE A 189 0.20 10.45 -15.81
CA ILE A 189 -1.07 10.20 -15.12
C ILE A 189 -1.57 8.82 -15.56
N VAL A 190 -1.74 7.91 -14.60
CA VAL A 190 -2.30 6.56 -14.81
C VAL A 190 -3.73 6.44 -14.28
N GLY A 191 -4.22 7.47 -13.60
CA GLY A 191 -5.58 7.52 -13.07
C GLY A 191 -5.79 8.66 -12.09
N ALA A 192 -6.90 8.60 -11.34
CA ALA A 192 -7.16 9.50 -10.22
C ALA A 192 -7.95 8.78 -9.12
N ALA A 193 -7.66 9.12 -7.87
CA ALA A 193 -8.42 8.67 -6.71
C ALA A 193 -9.18 9.85 -6.09
N GLY A 194 -10.37 9.60 -5.57
CA GLY A 194 -11.13 10.57 -4.81
C GLY A 194 -11.76 9.94 -3.58
N ASP A 195 -11.62 10.63 -2.46
CA ASP A 195 -12.20 10.29 -1.16
C ASP A 195 -13.22 11.36 -0.74
N GLY A 196 -14.25 10.95 0.00
CA GLY A 196 -15.38 11.81 0.31
C GLY A 196 -16.06 11.47 1.63
N GLN A 197 -15.78 12.29 2.64
CA GLN A 197 -16.43 12.18 3.95
C GLN A 197 -17.68 13.06 4.03
N ARG A 198 -18.66 12.61 4.81
CA ARG A 198 -19.88 13.40 5.05
C ARG A 198 -19.52 14.64 5.87
N ARG A 199 -19.93 15.81 5.38
CA ARG A 199 -19.76 17.05 6.15
C ARG A 199 -20.64 16.98 7.41
N ARG A 200 -20.04 17.05 8.59
CA ARG A 200 -20.82 17.25 9.83
C ARG A 200 -21.36 18.68 9.85
N PRO A 201 -22.62 18.89 10.24
CA PRO A 201 -23.13 20.25 10.43
C PRO A 201 -22.28 20.94 11.50
N ALA A 202 -21.94 22.21 11.27
CA ALA A 202 -21.27 23.02 12.27
C ALA A 202 -22.12 23.01 13.55
N ARG A 203 -21.51 22.69 14.70
CA ARG A 203 -22.19 22.88 15.99
C ARG A 203 -22.43 24.37 16.15
N GLU A 204 -23.68 24.77 16.21
CA GLU A 204 -24.07 26.12 16.63
C GLU A 204 -23.46 26.36 18.03
N PRO A 205 -22.75 27.48 18.26
CA PRO A 205 -22.23 27.79 19.59
C PRO A 205 -23.42 27.88 20.54
N ARG A 206 -23.50 26.97 21.51
CA ARG A 206 -24.52 27.03 22.56
C ARG A 206 -24.35 28.37 23.28
N GLY A 207 -25.33 29.25 23.13
CA GLY A 207 -25.34 30.55 23.79
C GLY A 207 -25.04 30.39 25.28
N ILE A 208 -23.99 31.06 25.74
CA ILE A 208 -23.71 31.23 27.17
C ILE A 208 -24.92 31.96 27.74
N ARG A 209 -25.74 31.27 28.55
CA ARG A 209 -26.76 31.93 29.35
C ARG A 209 -26.03 32.83 30.35
N ALA A 210 -26.04 34.13 30.11
CA ALA A 210 -25.62 35.11 31.09
C ALA A 210 -26.53 34.94 32.33
N PHE A 211 -25.93 34.53 33.44
CA PHE A 211 -26.56 34.67 34.75
C PHE A 211 -26.71 36.17 35.01
N ARG A 212 -27.96 36.66 35.04
CA ARG A 212 -28.29 37.94 35.67
C ARG A 212 -28.14 37.75 37.17
N LEU A 213 -27.20 38.50 37.76
CA LEU A 213 -27.16 38.80 39.19
C LEU A 213 -28.30 39.77 39.54
#